data_AF-A0A946AQC8-F1
#
_entry.id   AF-A0A946AQC8-F1
#
_cell.length_a   1.000
_cell.length_b   1.000
_cell.length_c   1.000
_cell.angle_alpha   90.00
_cell.angle_beta   90.00
_cell.angle_gamma   90.00
#
_symmetry.space_group_name_H-M   'P 1'
#
loop_
_entity.id
_entity.type
_entity.pdbx_description
1 polymer ?
#
loop_
_entity_poly.entity_id
_entity_poly.type
_entity_poly.pdbx_seq_one_letter_code
_entity_poly.pdbx_strand_id
1 'polypeptide(L)'
;SGFLIVRLLYHEKIESKNINVRHFYMRRILRIFPLYFVVLSLGLFYYNVFLDYVGFDIDQTYNIIEVLVLYTFFLPNVGAILYEPGGALEILWSIGIEEQFYIMVAPAIFLLHKNYILPFFVMFTCVYFFLFSSEYFSFLAKFNFLYFYLSAGGVVSLLDIKYQLGDKLKKYHKVIAIVLFVLYFNVDFQHLSRTTTHLMGLILFPITILSLSVSPLFSIKSKFMNHLGKISYGIYMYHAFAIQMVGFLILKLNSIQILPSSVLIFLSFFLVTTITILIAHISYVFFEKKLISLKKRYR
;
A
#
# COMPACT_ATOMS: atom_id res chain seq x y z
N SER A 1 -2.80 1.46 6.08
CA SER A 1 -1.76 1.95 7.02
C SER A 1 -2.20 3.03 8.00
N GLY A 2 -3.04 3.99 7.61
CA GLY A 2 -3.44 5.11 8.47
C GLY A 2 -4.07 4.72 9.82
N PHE A 3 -4.92 3.68 9.85
CA PHE A 3 -5.50 3.12 11.09
C PHE A 3 -4.44 2.83 12.16
N LEU A 4 -3.45 1.99 11.83
CA LEU A 4 -2.43 1.57 12.78
C LEU A 4 -1.50 2.73 13.18
N ILE A 5 -1.18 3.63 12.26
CA ILE A 5 -0.17 4.67 12.51
C ILE A 5 -0.73 5.78 13.38
N VAL A 6 -1.95 6.24 13.09
CA VAL A 6 -2.64 7.20 13.95
C VAL A 6 -2.87 6.59 15.32
N ARG A 7 -3.25 5.30 15.41
CA ARG A 7 -3.38 4.57 16.69
C ARG A 7 -2.10 4.65 17.52
N LEU A 8 -0.98 4.21 16.94
CA LEU A 8 0.29 4.11 17.65
C LEU A 8 0.81 5.48 18.08
N LEU A 9 0.75 6.48 17.20
CA LEU A 9 1.18 7.85 17.52
C LEU A 9 0.31 8.49 18.61
N TYR A 10 -1.00 8.24 18.57
CA TYR A 10 -1.92 8.75 19.59
C TYR A 10 -1.68 8.09 20.95
N HIS A 11 -1.46 6.77 21.00
CA HIS A 11 -1.07 6.08 22.23
C HIS A 11 0.26 6.59 22.78
N GLU A 12 1.29 6.73 21.93
CA GLU A 12 2.60 7.29 22.31
C GLU A 12 2.43 8.68 22.96
N LYS A 13 1.56 9.53 22.38
CA LYS A 13 1.27 10.86 22.91
C LYS A 13 0.54 10.84 24.25
N ILE A 14 -0.41 9.93 24.45
CA ILE A 14 -1.13 9.81 25.72
C ILE A 14 -0.21 9.31 26.82
N GLU A 15 0.58 8.27 26.53
CA GLU A 15 1.43 7.60 27.51
C GLU A 15 2.63 8.48 27.93
N SER A 16 3.30 9.11 26.96
CA SER A 16 4.54 9.86 27.22
C SER A 16 4.38 11.39 27.23
N LYS A 17 3.14 11.90 27.08
CA LYS A 17 2.78 13.32 26.91
C LYS A 17 3.41 14.03 25.70
N ASN A 18 4.30 13.37 24.96
CA ASN A 18 4.95 13.87 23.76
C ASN A 18 5.07 12.74 22.73
N ILE A 19 5.58 13.02 21.53
CA ILE A 19 5.96 11.97 20.58
C ILE A 19 7.38 12.20 20.11
N ASN A 20 8.14 11.12 19.90
CA ASN A 20 9.46 11.23 19.33
C ASN A 20 9.39 11.12 17.80
N VAL A 21 9.14 12.24 17.14
CA VAL A 21 8.98 12.34 15.68
C VAL A 21 10.19 11.77 14.93
N ARG A 22 11.42 12.02 15.42
CA ARG A 22 12.65 11.48 14.83
C ARG A 22 12.66 9.95 14.88
N HIS A 23 12.34 9.38 16.04
CA HIS A 23 12.28 7.93 16.18
C HIS A 23 11.16 7.35 15.32
N PHE A 24 10.01 8.05 15.23
CA PHE A 24 8.94 7.68 14.32
C PHE A 24 9.44 7.52 12.88
N TYR A 25 10.07 8.53 12.29
CA TYR A 25 10.55 8.46 10.91
C TYR A 25 11.66 7.43 10.73
N MET A 26 12.61 7.32 11.67
CA MET A 26 13.69 6.34 11.57
C MET A 26 13.18 4.90 11.55
N ARG A 27 12.14 4.62 12.34
CA ARG A 27 11.45 3.33 12.33
C ARG A 27 10.74 2.99 11.00
N ARG A 28 10.47 3.98 10.14
CA ARG A 28 9.79 3.81 8.84
C ARG A 28 10.80 3.77 7.72
N ILE A 29 11.78 4.66 7.75
CA ILE A 29 12.95 4.63 6.86
C ILE A 29 13.59 3.24 6.90
N LEU A 30 13.95 2.72 8.08
CA LEU A 30 14.56 1.37 8.20
C LEU A 30 13.66 0.22 7.77
N ARG A 31 12.34 0.43 7.64
CA ARG A 31 11.37 -0.60 7.26
C ARG A 31 11.05 -0.57 5.78
N ILE A 32 10.90 0.62 5.19
CA ILE A 32 10.30 0.82 3.86
C ILE A 32 11.39 1.17 2.84
N PHE A 33 12.25 2.15 3.15
CA PHE A 33 13.18 2.73 2.18
C PHE A 33 14.14 1.69 1.57
N PRO A 34 14.77 0.78 2.34
CA PRO A 34 15.73 -0.15 1.77
C PRO A 34 15.15 -0.99 0.64
N LEU A 35 13.99 -1.60 0.86
CA LEU A 35 13.36 -2.43 -0.15
C LEU A 35 12.76 -1.59 -1.28
N TYR A 36 12.19 -0.43 -0.96
CA TYR A 36 11.70 0.54 -1.94
C TYR A 36 12.80 0.89 -2.97
N PHE A 37 13.99 1.27 -2.49
CA PHE A 37 15.10 1.66 -3.38
C PHE A 37 15.73 0.48 -4.10
N VAL A 38 15.76 -0.71 -3.51
CA VAL A 38 16.16 -1.95 -4.23
C VAL A 38 15.22 -2.19 -5.40
N VAL A 39 13.91 -2.11 -5.17
CA VAL A 39 12.90 -2.33 -6.19
C VAL A 39 12.94 -1.26 -7.27
N LEU A 40 13.08 0.01 -6.91
CA LEU A 40 13.28 1.10 -7.85
C LEU A 40 14.50 0.85 -8.74
N SER A 41 15.64 0.49 -8.14
CA SER A 41 16.88 0.24 -8.87
C SER A 41 16.75 -0.96 -9.81
N LEU A 42 16.13 -2.06 -9.34
CA LEU A 42 15.86 -3.25 -10.15
C LEU A 42 14.90 -2.94 -11.30
N GLY A 43 13.88 -2.10 -11.07
CA GLY A 43 12.90 -1.72 -12.09
C GLY A 43 13.54 -0.87 -13.19
N LEU A 44 14.30 0.15 -12.80
CA LEU A 44 15.04 0.99 -13.75
C LEU A 44 16.02 0.13 -14.57
N PHE A 45 16.79 -0.74 -13.92
CA PHE A 45 17.69 -1.68 -14.61
C PHE A 45 16.93 -2.63 -15.56
N TYR A 46 15.81 -3.18 -15.09
CA TYR A 46 15.01 -4.12 -15.88
C TYR A 46 14.53 -3.48 -17.18
N TYR A 47 13.90 -2.30 -17.10
CA TYR A 47 13.33 -1.65 -18.27
C TYR A 47 14.38 -0.99 -19.16
N ASN A 48 15.40 -0.34 -18.60
CA ASN A 48 16.35 0.51 -19.35
C ASN A 48 17.63 -0.22 -19.80
N VAL A 49 17.84 -1.47 -19.37
CA VAL A 49 19.07 -2.21 -19.68
C VAL A 49 18.77 -3.66 -20.05
N PHE A 50 18.04 -4.37 -19.20
CA PHE A 50 17.87 -5.82 -19.37
C PHE A 50 17.02 -6.16 -20.60
N LEU A 51 15.90 -5.46 -20.81
CA LEU A 51 14.97 -5.78 -21.91
C LEU A 51 15.58 -5.51 -23.29
N ASP A 52 16.23 -4.37 -23.48
CA ASP A 52 16.97 -4.08 -24.72
C ASP A 52 18.05 -5.14 -24.97
N TYR A 53 18.78 -5.55 -23.92
CA TYR A 53 19.81 -6.59 -24.02
C TYR A 53 19.25 -7.96 -24.46
N VAL A 54 18.03 -8.33 -24.05
CA VAL A 54 17.38 -9.57 -24.49
C VAL A 54 16.61 -9.42 -25.81
N GLY A 55 16.76 -8.28 -26.50
CA GLY A 55 16.20 -8.03 -27.84
C GLY A 55 14.74 -7.56 -27.82
N PHE A 56 14.29 -6.94 -26.73
CA PHE A 56 12.99 -6.25 -26.66
C PHE A 56 13.21 -4.76 -26.82
N ASP A 57 12.91 -4.23 -28.00
CA ASP A 57 12.85 -2.78 -28.19
C ASP A 57 11.62 -2.25 -27.46
N ILE A 58 11.84 -1.63 -26.29
CA ILE A 58 10.85 -0.79 -25.65
C ILE A 58 11.14 0.63 -26.08
N ASP A 59 10.22 1.22 -26.86
CA ASP A 59 10.21 2.65 -27.10
C ASP A 59 9.92 3.38 -25.77
N GLN A 60 10.97 3.62 -24.99
CA GLN A 60 10.85 4.40 -23.77
C GLN A 60 10.67 5.86 -24.14
N THR A 61 9.47 6.36 -23.92
CA THR A 61 9.10 7.75 -24.22
C THR A 61 9.44 8.71 -23.07
N TYR A 62 9.95 8.21 -21.94
CA TYR A 62 10.20 9.00 -20.74
C TYR A 62 11.69 9.29 -20.51
N ASN A 63 11.97 10.41 -19.85
CA ASN A 63 13.31 10.74 -19.37
C ASN A 63 13.59 10.03 -18.04
N ILE A 64 14.63 9.19 -17.99
CA ILE A 64 15.00 8.43 -16.80
C ILE A 64 15.28 9.32 -15.57
N ILE A 65 15.81 10.52 -15.78
CA ILE A 65 16.12 11.48 -14.70
C ILE A 65 14.82 11.97 -14.07
N GLU A 66 13.78 12.24 -14.86
CA GLU A 66 12.50 12.73 -14.37
C GLU A 66 11.81 11.66 -13.50
N VAL A 67 11.81 10.41 -13.97
CA VAL A 67 11.31 9.25 -13.19
C VAL A 67 12.13 9.09 -11.91
N LEU A 68 13.46 9.13 -11.99
CA LEU A 68 14.34 8.98 -10.83
C LEU A 68 14.06 10.07 -9.77
N VAL A 69 13.91 11.33 -10.18
CA VAL A 69 13.59 12.44 -9.29
C VAL A 69 12.24 12.20 -8.60
N LEU A 70 11.18 11.95 -9.36
CA LEU A 70 9.84 11.75 -8.79
C LEU A 70 9.81 10.58 -7.80
N TYR A 71 10.43 9.46 -8.15
CA TYR A 71 10.41 8.27 -7.31
C TYR A 71 11.29 8.44 -6.06
N THR A 72 12.43 9.11 -6.17
CA THR A 72 13.28 9.42 -5.02
C THR A 72 12.58 10.31 -3.99
N PHE A 73 11.75 11.25 -4.46
CA PHE A 73 10.96 12.13 -3.60
C PHE A 73 9.56 11.58 -3.26
N PHE A 74 9.34 10.27 -3.38
CA PHE A 74 8.08 9.60 -3.06
C PHE A 74 6.87 10.17 -3.81
N LEU A 75 7.04 10.58 -5.07
CA LEU A 75 5.98 10.91 -6.03
C LEU A 75 5.79 9.85 -7.16
N PRO A 76 5.94 8.53 -6.92
CA PRO A 76 5.71 7.52 -7.97
C PRO A 76 4.26 7.51 -8.47
N ASN A 77 3.29 8.00 -7.69
CA ASN A 77 1.90 8.15 -8.14
C ASN A 77 1.73 9.21 -9.24
N VAL A 78 2.61 10.22 -9.26
CA VAL A 78 2.65 11.21 -10.35
C VAL A 78 3.42 10.62 -11.53
N GLY A 79 4.60 10.05 -11.27
CA GLY A 79 5.46 9.49 -12.30
C GLY A 79 4.81 8.34 -13.08
N ALA A 80 4.06 7.47 -12.40
CA ALA A 80 3.31 6.38 -13.02
C ALA A 80 2.34 6.86 -14.11
N ILE A 81 1.74 8.04 -13.94
CA ILE A 81 0.71 8.56 -14.84
C ILE A 81 1.30 9.46 -15.92
N LEU A 82 2.39 10.16 -15.62
CA LEU A 82 3.06 11.01 -16.60
C LEU A 82 3.94 10.21 -17.57
N TYR A 83 4.53 9.11 -17.10
CA TYR A 83 5.61 8.44 -17.81
C TYR A 83 5.38 6.95 -18.06
N GLU A 84 4.38 6.33 -17.42
CA GLU A 84 4.06 4.90 -17.55
C GLU A 84 5.32 4.01 -17.58
N PRO A 85 6.21 4.11 -16.57
CA PRO A 85 7.57 3.56 -16.65
C PRO A 85 7.61 2.02 -16.54
N GLY A 86 6.44 1.38 -16.51
CA GLY A 86 6.25 -0.06 -16.49
C GLY A 86 5.75 -0.56 -15.14
N GLY A 87 4.93 -1.62 -15.17
CA GLY A 87 4.21 -2.14 -13.99
C GLY A 87 5.09 -2.46 -12.77
N ALA A 88 6.36 -2.84 -12.98
CA ALA A 88 7.28 -3.13 -11.88
C ALA A 88 7.72 -1.87 -11.11
N LEU A 89 7.71 -0.70 -11.77
CA LEU A 89 7.93 0.60 -11.15
C LEU A 89 6.61 1.22 -10.67
N GLU A 90 5.53 1.08 -11.44
CA GLU A 90 4.23 1.66 -11.09
C GLU A 90 3.75 1.19 -9.73
N ILE A 91 3.98 -0.07 -9.33
CA ILE A 91 3.55 -0.59 -8.03
C ILE A 91 4.00 0.26 -6.82
N LEU A 92 5.09 1.04 -6.98
CA LEU A 92 5.59 1.96 -5.96
C LEU A 92 4.63 3.11 -5.63
N TRP A 93 3.63 3.38 -6.49
CA TRP A 93 2.67 4.48 -6.31
C TRP A 93 2.02 4.48 -4.94
N SER A 94 1.59 3.32 -4.44
CA SER A 94 0.85 3.22 -3.17
C SER A 94 1.75 3.49 -1.96
N ILE A 95 3.03 3.10 -2.04
CA ILE A 95 4.03 3.40 -1.01
C ILE A 95 4.35 4.90 -1.01
N GLY A 96 4.39 5.53 -2.18
CA GLY A 96 4.51 6.98 -2.30
C GLY A 96 3.40 7.71 -1.53
N ILE A 97 2.13 7.32 -1.75
CA ILE A 97 0.98 7.88 -1.02
C ILE A 97 1.10 7.65 0.49
N GLU A 98 1.58 6.48 0.91
CA GLU A 98 1.78 6.16 2.32
C GLU A 98 2.85 7.05 2.97
N GLU A 99 4.01 7.24 2.34
CA GLU A 99 5.09 8.09 2.86
C GLU A 99 4.71 9.59 2.85
N GLN A 100 4.02 10.07 1.81
CA GLN A 100 3.45 11.42 1.78
C GLN A 100 2.51 11.65 2.98
N PHE A 101 1.65 10.68 3.29
CA PHE A 101 0.76 10.75 4.45
C PHE A 101 1.55 10.75 5.77
N TYR A 102 2.68 10.04 5.85
CA TYR A 102 3.52 10.03 7.06
C TYR A 102 4.16 11.39 7.35
N ILE A 103 4.54 12.12 6.32
CA ILE A 103 5.08 13.48 6.43
C ILE A 103 4.05 14.42 7.08
N MET A 104 2.76 14.23 6.79
CA MET A 104 1.68 15.03 7.37
C MET A 104 1.27 14.57 8.78
N VAL A 105 1.08 13.26 8.98
CA VAL A 105 0.40 12.70 10.15
C VAL A 105 1.21 12.88 11.44
N ALA A 106 2.53 12.72 11.39
CA ALA A 106 3.38 12.78 12.58
C ALA A 106 3.50 14.21 13.14
N PRO A 107 3.79 15.24 12.32
CA PRO A 107 3.75 16.63 12.77
C PRO A 107 2.36 17.06 13.26
N ALA A 108 1.29 16.64 12.57
CA ALA A 108 -0.06 16.95 13.02
C ALA A 108 -0.34 16.41 14.43
N ILE A 109 -0.03 15.14 14.69
CA ILE A 109 -0.21 14.55 16.02
C ILE A 109 0.77 15.14 17.04
N PHE A 110 2.00 15.52 16.64
CA PHE A 110 2.95 16.20 17.53
C PHE A 110 2.42 17.55 18.01
N LEU A 111 1.97 18.40 17.09
CA LEU A 111 1.58 19.79 17.36
C LEU A 111 0.21 19.91 18.04
N LEU A 112 -0.77 19.09 17.65
CA LEU A 112 -2.15 19.21 18.15
C LEU A 112 -2.31 18.67 19.56
N HIS A 113 -2.94 19.43 20.46
CA HIS A 113 -3.32 18.88 21.77
C HIS A 113 -4.28 17.69 21.59
N LYS A 114 -4.20 16.68 22.48
CA LYS A 114 -4.86 15.37 22.33
C LYS A 114 -6.36 15.45 22.01
N ASN A 115 -7.05 16.47 22.54
CA ASN A 115 -8.49 16.66 22.35
C ASN A 115 -8.86 17.12 20.92
N TYR A 116 -7.92 17.72 20.17
CA TYR A 116 -8.16 18.22 18.82
C TYR A 116 -7.71 17.25 17.73
N ILE A 117 -7.05 16.14 18.08
CA ILE A 117 -6.55 15.17 17.10
C ILE A 117 -7.73 14.53 16.34
N LEU A 118 -8.75 14.02 17.04
CA LEU A 118 -9.91 13.42 16.38
C LEU A 118 -10.69 14.44 15.52
N PRO A 119 -11.08 15.63 16.04
CA PRO A 119 -11.71 16.66 15.21
C PRO A 119 -10.89 17.03 13.97
N PHE A 120 -9.56 17.15 14.10
CA PHE A 120 -8.66 17.42 12.98
C PHE A 120 -8.75 16.33 11.91
N PHE A 121 -8.63 15.05 12.26
CA PHE A 121 -8.71 13.97 11.26
C PHE A 121 -10.10 13.86 10.62
N VAL A 122 -11.18 14.11 11.38
CA VAL A 122 -12.54 14.16 10.81
C VAL A 122 -12.65 15.29 9.79
N MET A 123 -12.27 16.51 10.19
CA MET A 123 -12.29 17.69 9.32
C MET A 123 -11.42 17.48 8.08
N PHE A 124 -10.18 17.02 8.26
CA PHE A 124 -9.26 16.72 7.16
C PHE A 124 -9.87 15.69 6.20
N THR A 125 -10.45 14.59 6.71
CA THR A 125 -11.07 13.57 5.85
C THR A 125 -12.21 14.15 5.01
N CYS A 126 -13.13 14.90 5.63
CA CYS A 126 -14.28 15.48 4.94
C CYS A 126 -13.87 16.55 3.93
N VAL A 127 -13.03 17.51 4.33
CA VAL A 127 -12.56 18.60 3.46
C VAL A 127 -11.74 18.03 2.32
N TYR A 128 -10.80 17.13 2.59
CA TYR A 128 -9.96 16.54 1.55
C TYR A 128 -10.78 15.69 0.58
N PHE A 129 -11.77 14.91 1.05
CA PHE A 129 -12.64 14.16 0.16
C PHE A 129 -13.49 15.08 -0.74
N PHE A 130 -13.97 16.21 -0.21
CA PHE A 130 -14.66 17.22 -1.00
C PHE A 130 -13.75 17.83 -2.08
N LEU A 131 -12.53 18.23 -1.72
CA LEU A 131 -11.53 18.74 -2.67
C LEU A 131 -11.19 17.70 -3.74
N PHE A 132 -10.95 16.45 -3.35
CA PHE A 132 -10.67 15.33 -4.25
C PHE A 132 -11.82 15.08 -5.24
N SER A 133 -13.06 15.26 -4.80
CA SER A 133 -14.26 15.07 -5.63
C SER A 133 -14.57 16.26 -6.53
N SER A 134 -13.91 17.40 -6.29
CA SER A 134 -14.12 18.64 -7.03
C SER A 134 -13.41 18.63 -8.38
N GLU A 135 -14.02 19.26 -9.39
CA GLU A 135 -13.38 19.46 -10.70
C GLU A 135 -12.23 20.47 -10.63
N TYR A 136 -12.31 21.46 -9.72
CA TYR A 136 -11.27 22.48 -9.53
C TYR A 136 -9.92 21.88 -9.11
N PHE A 137 -9.93 20.79 -8.35
CA PHE A 137 -8.74 20.09 -7.88
C PHE A 137 -8.63 18.70 -8.52
N SER A 138 -8.99 18.60 -9.81
CA SER A 138 -8.98 17.34 -10.57
C SER A 138 -7.64 16.61 -10.57
N PHE A 139 -6.52 17.32 -10.37
CA PHE A 139 -5.19 16.71 -10.24
C PHE A 139 -5.09 15.74 -9.05
N LEU A 140 -5.85 15.96 -7.97
CA LEU A 140 -5.86 15.06 -6.81
C LEU A 140 -6.35 13.67 -7.19
N ALA A 141 -7.43 13.64 -7.98
CA ALA A 141 -7.98 12.40 -8.51
C ALA A 141 -7.15 11.85 -9.68
N LYS A 142 -6.65 12.72 -10.57
CA LYS A 142 -5.76 12.33 -11.67
C LYS A 142 -4.55 11.56 -11.14
N PHE A 143 -3.87 12.08 -10.12
CA PHE A 143 -2.64 11.49 -9.58
C PHE A 143 -2.83 10.58 -8.36
N ASN A 144 -4.05 10.10 -8.12
CA ASN A 144 -4.34 9.15 -7.03
C ASN A 144 -3.86 9.62 -5.65
N PHE A 145 -3.98 10.90 -5.33
CA PHE A 145 -3.67 11.43 -3.99
C PHE A 145 -4.77 11.05 -2.98
N LEU A 146 -4.83 9.77 -2.62
CA LEU A 146 -5.93 9.12 -1.90
C LEU A 146 -5.83 9.23 -0.36
N TYR A 147 -5.34 10.36 0.17
CA TYR A 147 -5.06 10.52 1.61
C TYR A 147 -6.28 10.34 2.51
N PHE A 148 -7.48 10.60 2.00
CA PHE A 148 -8.74 10.46 2.75
C PHE A 148 -8.98 9.00 3.23
N TYR A 149 -8.53 7.97 2.49
CA TYR A 149 -8.63 6.58 2.96
C TYR A 149 -7.75 6.32 4.19
N LEU A 150 -6.52 6.83 4.18
CA LEU A 150 -5.58 6.70 5.30
C LEU A 150 -6.10 7.48 6.52
N SER A 151 -6.55 8.71 6.30
CA SER A 151 -7.13 9.56 7.34
C SER A 151 -8.38 8.95 7.97
N ALA A 152 -9.30 8.41 7.17
CA ALA A 152 -10.51 7.76 7.69
C ALA A 152 -10.22 6.50 8.51
N GLY A 153 -9.20 5.72 8.11
CA GLY A 153 -8.66 4.66 8.97
C GLY A 153 -8.19 5.20 10.31
N GLY A 154 -7.51 6.36 10.31
CA GLY A 154 -7.12 7.06 11.53
C GLY A 154 -8.31 7.51 12.39
N VAL A 155 -9.34 8.10 11.77
CA VAL A 155 -10.59 8.50 12.46
C VAL A 155 -11.22 7.31 13.17
N VAL A 156 -11.45 6.20 12.46
CA VAL A 156 -12.07 5.00 13.04
C VAL A 156 -11.19 4.41 14.15
N SER A 157 -9.86 4.46 13.99
CA SER A 157 -8.97 4.02 15.08
C SER A 157 -9.09 4.91 16.33
N LEU A 158 -9.17 6.22 16.19
CA LEU A 158 -9.30 7.13 17.34
C LEU A 158 -10.65 6.98 18.02
N LEU A 159 -11.72 6.78 17.23
CA LEU A 159 -13.05 6.48 17.75
C LEU A 159 -13.07 5.14 18.49
N ASP A 160 -12.37 4.13 17.99
CA ASP A 160 -12.22 2.85 18.69
C ASP A 160 -11.50 3.02 20.03
N ILE A 161 -10.39 3.76 20.09
CA ILE A 161 -9.68 4.02 21.35
C ILE A 161 -10.60 4.73 22.36
N LYS A 162 -11.43 5.69 21.91
CA LYS A 162 -12.29 6.50 22.79
C LYS A 162 -13.56 5.77 23.23
N TYR A 163 -14.16 4.97 22.35
CA TYR A 163 -15.50 4.41 22.55
C TYR A 163 -15.57 2.89 22.53
N GLN A 164 -14.44 2.20 22.32
CA GLN A 164 -14.34 0.73 22.22
C GLN A 164 -15.28 0.17 21.16
N LEU A 165 -15.31 0.82 19.99
CA LEU A 165 -16.24 0.46 18.91
C LEU A 165 -16.05 -0.99 18.46
N GLY A 166 -14.80 -1.46 18.33
CA GLY A 166 -14.49 -2.81 17.90
C GLY A 166 -15.07 -3.89 18.82
N ASP A 167 -15.11 -3.66 20.13
CA ASP A 167 -15.67 -4.59 21.12
C ASP A 167 -17.20 -4.59 21.11
N LYS A 168 -17.82 -3.46 20.75
CA LYS A 168 -19.28 -3.33 20.61
C LYS A 168 -19.81 -3.95 19.32
N LEU A 169 -18.97 -4.20 18.31
CA LEU A 169 -19.38 -4.83 17.06
C LEU A 169 -19.74 -6.31 17.28
N LYS A 170 -21.05 -6.62 17.22
CA LYS A 170 -21.53 -8.01 17.17
C LYS A 170 -21.02 -8.75 15.93
N LYS A 171 -20.96 -10.08 15.99
CA LYS A 171 -20.46 -10.98 14.93
C LYS A 171 -21.06 -10.66 13.55
N TYR A 172 -22.38 -10.43 13.46
CA TYR A 172 -23.04 -10.17 12.18
C TYR A 172 -22.59 -8.86 11.54
N HIS A 173 -22.33 -7.78 12.29
CA HIS A 173 -21.82 -6.53 11.73
C HIS A 173 -20.48 -6.74 11.02
N LYS A 174 -19.60 -7.55 11.64
CA LYS A 174 -18.27 -7.86 11.08
C LYS A 174 -18.39 -8.70 9.81
N VAL A 175 -19.28 -9.71 9.81
CA VAL A 175 -19.55 -10.52 8.63
C VAL A 175 -20.11 -9.65 7.51
N ILE A 176 -21.09 -8.78 7.80
CA ILE A 176 -21.65 -7.84 6.82
C ILE A 176 -20.56 -6.93 6.26
N ALA A 177 -19.71 -6.34 7.10
CA ALA A 177 -18.62 -5.48 6.65
C ALA A 177 -17.64 -6.22 5.72
N ILE A 178 -17.26 -7.46 6.05
CA ILE A 178 -16.37 -8.29 5.22
C ILE A 178 -17.06 -8.68 3.91
N VAL A 179 -18.33 -9.09 3.94
CA VAL A 179 -19.08 -9.45 2.73
C VAL A 179 -19.23 -8.23 1.82
N LEU A 180 -19.62 -7.07 2.35
CA LEU A 180 -19.70 -5.83 1.58
C LEU A 180 -18.34 -5.43 1.02
N PHE A 181 -17.26 -5.61 1.77
CA PHE A 181 -15.89 -5.37 1.30
C PHE A 181 -15.51 -6.29 0.14
N VAL A 182 -15.82 -7.59 0.23
CA VAL A 182 -15.59 -8.52 -0.88
C VAL A 182 -16.45 -8.15 -2.09
N LEU A 183 -17.73 -7.86 -1.88
CA LEU A 183 -18.64 -7.45 -2.95
C LEU A 183 -18.16 -6.16 -3.63
N TYR A 184 -17.61 -5.19 -2.89
CA TYR A 184 -17.07 -3.96 -3.46
C TYR A 184 -16.01 -4.23 -4.55
N PHE A 185 -15.21 -5.30 -4.46
CA PHE A 185 -14.22 -5.62 -5.50
C PHE A 185 -14.76 -6.52 -6.62
N ASN A 186 -15.98 -7.06 -6.48
CA ASN A 186 -16.57 -8.01 -7.43
C ASN A 186 -17.80 -7.46 -8.15
N VAL A 187 -18.34 -6.32 -7.69
CA VAL A 187 -19.47 -5.65 -8.32
C VAL A 187 -18.96 -4.65 -9.33
N ASP A 188 -19.57 -4.66 -10.51
CA ASP A 188 -19.33 -3.65 -11.52
C ASP A 188 -20.02 -2.34 -11.14
N PHE A 189 -19.22 -1.29 -10.96
CA PHE A 189 -19.69 0.05 -10.62
C PHE A 189 -19.72 1.00 -11.82
N GLN A 190 -19.73 0.49 -13.06
CA GLN A 190 -19.78 1.30 -14.28
C GLN A 190 -20.87 2.40 -14.30
N HIS A 191 -21.99 2.20 -13.58
CA HIS A 191 -23.08 3.16 -13.48
C HIS A 191 -22.97 4.15 -12.31
N LEU A 192 -22.03 3.97 -11.38
CA LEU A 192 -21.83 4.86 -10.25
C LEU A 192 -20.82 5.95 -10.59
N SER A 193 -21.07 7.16 -10.07
CA SER A 193 -20.08 8.23 -10.16
C SER A 193 -18.80 7.85 -9.39
N ARG A 194 -17.64 8.32 -9.87
CA ARG A 194 -16.35 8.17 -9.18
C ARG A 194 -16.45 8.58 -7.70
N THR A 195 -17.12 9.70 -7.43
CA THR A 195 -17.33 10.23 -6.08
C THR A 195 -18.11 9.23 -5.21
N THR A 196 -19.18 8.64 -5.74
CA THR A 196 -19.98 7.63 -5.03
C THR A 196 -19.14 6.40 -4.71
N THR A 197 -18.38 5.89 -5.67
CA THR A 197 -17.52 4.71 -5.50
C THR A 197 -16.44 4.94 -4.43
N HIS A 198 -15.82 6.13 -4.40
CA HIS A 198 -14.86 6.45 -3.35
C HIS A 198 -15.51 6.70 -1.99
N LEU A 199 -16.70 7.31 -1.95
CA LEU A 199 -17.46 7.51 -0.71
C LEU A 199 -17.84 6.16 -0.06
N MET A 200 -18.25 5.18 -0.86
CA MET A 200 -18.52 3.83 -0.39
C MET A 200 -17.27 3.20 0.24
N GLY A 201 -16.13 3.25 -0.47
CA GLY A 201 -14.86 2.74 0.06
C GLY A 201 -14.43 3.49 1.33
N LEU A 202 -14.68 4.80 1.39
CA LEU A 202 -14.29 5.67 2.51
C LEU A 202 -14.95 5.23 3.82
N ILE A 203 -16.18 4.73 3.75
CA ILE A 203 -16.92 4.20 4.90
C ILE A 203 -16.54 2.73 5.13
N LEU A 204 -16.53 1.94 4.07
CA LEU A 204 -16.41 0.48 4.15
C LEU A 204 -15.02 0.02 4.60
N PHE A 205 -13.95 0.56 4.01
CA PHE A 205 -12.59 0.11 4.28
C PHE A 205 -12.17 0.26 5.74
N PRO A 206 -12.36 1.42 6.41
CA PRO A 206 -11.95 1.55 7.81
C PRO A 206 -12.81 0.71 8.76
N ILE A 207 -14.09 0.47 8.47
CA ILE A 207 -14.96 -0.43 9.25
C ILE A 207 -14.48 -1.88 9.12
N THR A 208 -14.11 -2.31 7.91
CA THR A 208 -13.54 -3.65 7.67
C THR A 208 -12.21 -3.81 8.41
N ILE A 209 -11.34 -2.80 8.37
CA ILE A 209 -10.08 -2.81 9.13
C ILE A 209 -10.34 -2.91 10.64
N LEU A 210 -11.30 -2.14 11.19
CA LEU A 210 -11.68 -2.23 12.60
C LEU A 210 -12.15 -3.65 12.96
N SER A 211 -13.01 -4.23 12.12
CA SER A 211 -13.58 -5.57 12.31
C SER A 211 -12.53 -6.68 12.31
N LEU A 212 -11.46 -6.52 11.53
CA LEU A 212 -10.37 -7.49 11.41
C LEU A 212 -9.25 -7.28 12.43
N SER A 213 -9.06 -6.07 12.96
CA SER A 213 -7.89 -5.72 13.78
C SER A 213 -8.10 -5.82 15.29
N VAL A 214 -9.30 -5.51 15.80
CA VAL A 214 -9.55 -5.43 17.26
C VAL A 214 -10.09 -6.75 17.80
N SER A 215 -11.10 -7.31 17.15
CA SER A 215 -11.78 -8.53 17.61
C SER A 215 -12.09 -9.45 16.42
N PRO A 216 -11.04 -10.06 15.81
CA PRO A 216 -11.15 -10.81 14.56
C PRO A 216 -12.12 -12.00 14.70
N LEU A 217 -12.87 -12.27 13.63
CA LEU A 217 -13.81 -13.39 13.58
C LEU A 217 -13.13 -14.76 13.69
N PHE A 218 -11.90 -14.86 13.22
CA PHE A 218 -11.08 -16.06 13.27
C PHE A 218 -9.62 -15.67 13.50
N SER A 219 -8.90 -16.46 14.30
CA SER A 219 -7.46 -16.31 14.50
C SER A 219 -6.73 -17.34 13.66
N ILE A 220 -5.94 -16.88 12.70
CA ILE A 220 -5.07 -17.76 11.92
C ILE A 220 -3.87 -18.17 12.80
N LYS A 221 -3.77 -19.47 13.14
CA LYS A 221 -2.70 -20.02 13.99
C LYS A 221 -1.61 -20.78 13.23
N SER A 222 -1.73 -20.87 11.90
CA SER A 222 -0.77 -21.60 11.06
C SER A 222 0.60 -20.91 11.01
N LYS A 223 1.69 -21.69 11.23
CA LYS A 223 3.08 -21.22 11.10
C LYS A 223 3.35 -20.65 9.70
N PHE A 224 2.82 -21.29 8.66
CA PHE A 224 3.02 -20.88 7.28
C PHE A 224 2.35 -19.53 7.00
N MET A 225 1.09 -19.35 7.39
CA MET A 225 0.40 -18.06 7.22
C MET A 225 1.05 -16.93 8.01
N ASN A 226 1.52 -17.21 9.24
CA ASN A 226 2.27 -16.24 10.04
C ASN A 226 3.61 -15.87 9.39
N HIS A 227 4.25 -16.81 8.69
CA HIS A 227 5.46 -16.55 7.92
C HIS A 227 5.15 -15.66 6.70
N LEU A 228 4.10 -15.96 5.93
CA LEU A 228 3.66 -15.09 4.82
C LEU A 228 3.35 -13.66 5.29
N GLY A 229 2.71 -13.52 6.46
CA GLY A 229 2.47 -12.21 7.07
C GLY A 229 3.75 -11.43 7.36
N LYS A 230 4.84 -12.11 7.78
CA LYS A 230 6.14 -11.48 8.06
C LYS A 230 6.83 -10.97 6.80
N ILE A 231 6.71 -11.70 5.69
CA ILE A 231 7.31 -11.35 4.39
C ILE A 231 6.34 -10.61 3.46
N SER A 232 5.14 -10.24 3.95
CA SER A 232 4.07 -9.64 3.15
C SER A 232 4.47 -8.36 2.43
N TYR A 233 5.36 -7.56 3.03
CA TYR A 233 5.90 -6.37 2.38
C TYR A 233 6.77 -6.76 1.17
N GLY A 234 7.66 -7.74 1.30
CA GLY A 234 8.40 -8.30 0.17
C GLY A 234 7.49 -8.89 -0.91
N ILE A 235 6.45 -9.64 -0.53
CA ILE A 235 5.47 -10.18 -1.48
C ILE A 235 4.83 -9.04 -2.29
N TYR A 236 4.40 -7.98 -1.60
CA TYR A 236 3.84 -6.80 -2.25
C TYR A 236 4.84 -6.08 -3.15
N MET A 237 6.11 -6.01 -2.79
CA MET A 237 7.08 -5.27 -3.61
C MET A 237 7.55 -6.06 -4.84
N TYR A 238 7.70 -7.39 -4.71
CA TYR A 238 8.26 -8.23 -5.78
C TYR A 238 7.23 -8.82 -6.74
N HIS A 239 5.93 -8.86 -6.41
CA HIS A 239 4.95 -9.51 -7.28
C HIS A 239 4.89 -8.89 -8.68
N ALA A 240 5.03 -7.56 -8.80
CA ALA A 240 5.02 -6.91 -10.11
C ALA A 240 6.20 -7.34 -10.98
N PHE A 241 7.39 -7.54 -10.40
CA PHE A 241 8.54 -8.10 -11.11
C PHE A 241 8.30 -9.56 -11.52
N ALA A 242 7.74 -10.36 -10.63
CA ALA A 242 7.41 -11.75 -10.93
C ALA A 242 6.39 -11.83 -12.08
N ILE A 243 5.39 -10.94 -12.11
CA ILE A 243 4.42 -10.83 -13.21
C ILE A 243 5.13 -10.52 -14.52
N GLN A 244 6.03 -9.53 -14.55
CA GLN A 244 6.72 -9.17 -15.80
C GLN A 244 7.64 -10.30 -16.29
N MET A 245 8.42 -10.91 -15.40
CA MET A 245 9.32 -12.00 -15.75
C MET A 245 8.57 -13.24 -16.26
N VAL A 246 7.49 -13.63 -15.58
CA VAL A 246 6.67 -14.77 -16.00
C VAL A 246 5.89 -14.44 -17.27
N GLY A 247 5.37 -13.22 -17.39
CA GLY A 247 4.69 -12.74 -18.59
C GLY A 247 5.57 -12.90 -19.83
N PHE A 248 6.83 -12.49 -19.74
CA PHE A 248 7.82 -12.68 -20.81
C PHE A 248 8.02 -14.16 -21.19
N LEU A 249 8.21 -15.04 -20.19
CA LEU A 249 8.38 -16.48 -20.43
C LEU A 249 7.14 -17.09 -21.10
N ILE A 250 5.94 -16.72 -20.64
CA ILE A 250 4.68 -17.23 -21.16
C ILE A 250 4.42 -16.72 -22.59
N LEU A 251 4.74 -15.45 -22.90
CA LEU A 251 4.63 -14.93 -24.26
C LEU A 251 5.51 -15.73 -25.24
N LYS A 252 6.74 -16.05 -24.84
CA LYS A 252 7.64 -16.89 -25.65
C LYS A 252 7.10 -18.30 -25.84
N LEU A 253 6.57 -18.93 -24.78
CA LEU A 253 5.95 -20.26 -24.89
C LEU A 253 4.68 -20.27 -25.76
N ASN A 254 3.86 -19.23 -25.66
CA ASN A 254 2.64 -19.09 -26.45
C ASN A 254 2.93 -18.86 -27.94
N SER A 255 4.02 -18.16 -28.27
CA SER A 255 4.43 -17.97 -29.67
C SER A 255 4.73 -19.27 -30.41
N ILE A 256 5.11 -20.33 -29.67
CA ILE A 256 5.42 -21.66 -30.21
C ILE A 256 4.17 -22.58 -30.16
N GLN A 257 3.04 -22.09 -29.65
CA GLN A 257 1.75 -22.81 -29.52
C GLN A 257 1.85 -24.21 -28.89
N ILE A 258 2.79 -24.41 -27.96
CA ILE A 258 3.08 -25.73 -27.37
C ILE A 258 1.96 -26.21 -26.42
N LEU A 259 1.31 -25.28 -25.70
CA LEU A 259 0.37 -25.59 -24.62
C LEU A 259 -0.99 -24.91 -24.81
N PRO A 260 -2.09 -25.53 -24.37
CA PRO A 260 -3.41 -24.90 -24.34
C PRO A 260 -3.44 -23.65 -23.44
N SER A 261 -4.26 -22.65 -23.80
CA SER A 261 -4.34 -21.37 -23.08
C SER A 261 -4.72 -21.52 -21.60
N SER A 262 -5.58 -22.47 -21.25
CA SER A 262 -5.96 -22.74 -19.85
C SER A 262 -4.77 -23.21 -19.01
N VAL A 263 -3.89 -24.03 -19.59
CA VAL A 263 -2.65 -24.50 -18.95
C VAL A 263 -1.68 -23.35 -18.79
N LEU A 264 -1.52 -22.49 -19.80
CA LEU A 264 -0.66 -21.30 -19.72
C LEU A 264 -1.13 -20.33 -18.62
N ILE A 265 -2.44 -20.11 -18.48
CA ILE A 265 -3.02 -19.28 -17.43
C ILE A 265 -2.76 -19.88 -16.05
N PHE A 266 -3.02 -21.17 -15.86
CA PHE A 266 -2.74 -21.83 -14.58
C PHE A 266 -1.24 -21.76 -14.23
N LEU A 267 -0.39 -22.05 -15.22
CA LEU A 267 1.06 -22.00 -15.07
C LEU A 267 1.55 -20.59 -14.72
N SER A 268 1.00 -19.55 -15.34
CA SER A 268 1.38 -18.17 -15.06
C SER A 268 1.04 -17.78 -13.62
N PHE A 269 -0.17 -18.06 -13.14
CA PHE A 269 -0.56 -17.81 -11.74
C PHE A 269 0.31 -18.59 -10.75
N PHE A 270 0.57 -19.87 -11.04
CA PHE A 270 1.41 -20.71 -10.19
C PHE A 270 2.85 -20.19 -10.12
N LEU A 271 3.45 -19.87 -11.26
CA LEU A 271 4.82 -19.35 -11.34
C LEU A 271 4.93 -17.99 -10.67
N VAL A 272 4.05 -17.04 -10.97
CA VAL A 272 4.06 -15.70 -10.35
C VAL A 272 3.98 -15.82 -8.83
N THR A 273 3.04 -16.60 -8.32
CA THR A 273 2.85 -16.77 -6.87
C THR A 273 4.10 -17.40 -6.23
N THR A 274 4.62 -18.46 -6.84
CA THR A 274 5.79 -19.20 -6.31
C THR A 274 7.04 -18.34 -6.32
N ILE A 275 7.35 -17.70 -7.46
CA ILE A 275 8.51 -16.82 -7.63
C ILE A 275 8.43 -15.63 -6.66
N THR A 276 7.25 -15.01 -6.54
CA THR A 276 7.05 -13.89 -5.60
C THR A 276 7.36 -14.30 -4.16
N ILE A 277 6.81 -15.43 -3.70
CA ILE A 277 7.03 -15.91 -2.33
C ILE A 277 8.51 -16.27 -2.09
N LEU A 278 9.16 -16.90 -3.07
CA LEU A 278 10.57 -17.27 -2.98
C LEU A 278 11.47 -16.04 -2.91
N ILE A 279 11.31 -15.07 -3.83
CA ILE A 279 12.09 -13.83 -3.84
C ILE A 279 11.86 -13.03 -2.56
N ALA A 280 10.60 -12.88 -2.14
CA ALA A 280 10.27 -12.18 -0.89
C ALA A 280 10.88 -12.88 0.33
N HIS A 281 10.92 -14.21 0.36
CA HIS A 281 11.57 -14.95 1.43
C HIS A 281 13.09 -14.73 1.46
N ILE A 282 13.75 -14.82 0.30
CA ILE A 282 15.19 -14.60 0.16
C ILE A 282 15.54 -13.17 0.59
N SER A 283 14.84 -12.16 0.06
CA SER A 283 14.99 -10.76 0.45
C SER A 283 14.84 -10.59 1.96
N TYR A 284 13.78 -11.16 2.54
CA TYR A 284 13.53 -11.03 3.96
C TYR A 284 14.68 -11.58 4.82
N VAL A 285 15.16 -12.79 4.50
CA VAL A 285 16.19 -13.48 5.30
C VAL A 285 17.55 -12.78 5.19
N PHE A 286 17.98 -12.42 3.98
CA PHE A 286 19.33 -11.94 3.74
C PHE A 286 19.48 -10.43 3.85
N PHE A 287 18.42 -9.67 3.57
CA PHE A 287 18.43 -8.22 3.48
C PHE A 287 17.54 -7.56 4.56
N GLU A 288 16.22 -7.73 4.48
CA GLU A 288 15.29 -6.91 5.29
C GLU A 288 15.43 -7.18 6.79
N LYS A 289 15.61 -8.45 7.20
CA LYS A 289 15.70 -8.83 8.62
C LYS A 289 16.83 -8.11 9.36
N LYS A 290 17.97 -7.87 8.70
CA LYS A 290 19.11 -7.15 9.29
C LYS A 290 18.74 -5.70 9.56
N LEU A 291 18.14 -5.02 8.60
CA LEU A 291 17.77 -3.61 8.70
C LEU A 291 16.61 -3.38 9.67
N ILE A 292 15.60 -4.25 9.64
CA ILE A 292 14.47 -4.22 10.58
C ILE A 292 14.95 -4.42 12.02
N SER A 293 16.01 -5.20 12.25
CA SER A 293 16.56 -5.40 13.60
C SER A 293 17.11 -4.11 14.22
N LEU A 294 17.63 -3.18 13.41
CA LEU A 294 18.14 -1.88 13.84
C LEU A 294 17.04 -0.96 14.38
N LYS A 295 15.78 -1.21 13.99
CA LYS A 295 14.60 -0.48 14.49
C LYS A 295 14.46 -0.53 16.01
N LYS A 296 14.99 -1.59 16.66
CA LYS A 296 14.94 -1.75 18.13
C LYS A 296 15.64 -0.60 18.87
N ARG A 297 16.61 0.07 18.23
CA ARG A 297 17.32 1.24 18.78
C ARG A 297 16.47 2.50 18.84
N TYR A 298 15.33 2.50 18.15
CA TYR A 298 14.44 3.66 18.03
C TYR A 298 13.05 3.38 18.63
N ARG A 299 12.93 2.44 19.58
CA ARG A 299 11.67 2.15 20.26
C ARG A 299 11.40 3.15 21.37
#